data_AF-A0A1F6DZ68-F1
#
_entry.id   AF-A0A1F6DZ68-F1
#
_cell.length_a   1.000
_cell.length_b   1.000
_cell.length_c   1.000
_cell.angle_alpha   90.00
_cell.angle_beta   90.00
_cell.angle_gamma   90.00
#
_symmetry.space_group_name_H-M   'P 1'
#
loop_
_entity.id
_entity.type
_entity.pdbx_description
1 polymer ?
#
loop_
_entity_poly.entity_id
_entity_poly.type
_entity_poly.pdbx_seq_one_letter_code
_entity_poly.pdbx_strand_id
1 'polypeptide(L)'
;MRIGLFALGVLGAIFGPPVLPLIAMAVSAIRYPAWEILLLGLLVDFLWLPAFPVSLPLFTIASLALLWGLEPMRREFMAGESGLPGW
;
A
#
# COMPACT_ATOMS: atom_id res chain seq x y z
N MET A 1 -8.89 7.64 -10.11
CA MET A 1 -8.85 7.77 -8.63
C MET A 1 -7.62 7.12 -7.97
N ARG A 2 -6.83 6.28 -8.66
CA ARG A 2 -5.63 5.60 -8.14
C ARG A 2 -4.45 6.57 -7.86
N ILE A 3 -4.13 7.42 -8.84
CA ILE A 3 -3.03 8.39 -8.77
C ILE A 3 -3.22 9.43 -7.65
N GLY A 4 -4.47 9.80 -7.35
CA GLY A 4 -4.77 10.76 -6.29
C GLY A 4 -4.39 10.25 -4.91
N LEU A 5 -4.66 8.97 -4.62
CA LEU A 5 -4.27 8.34 -3.35
C LEU A 5 -2.76 8.14 -3.25
N PHE A 6 -2.10 7.79 -4.36
CA PHE A 6 -0.64 7.73 -4.41
C PHE A 6 -0.02 9.11 -4.16
N ALA A 7 -0.49 10.15 -4.83
CA ALA A 7 -0.03 11.52 -4.63
C ALA A 7 -0.26 12.00 -3.19
N LEU A 8 -1.42 11.69 -2.60
CA LEU A 8 -1.70 11.98 -1.19
C LEU A 8 -0.71 11.28 -0.26
N GLY A 9 -0.38 10.01 -0.56
CA GLY A 9 0.63 9.26 0.18
C GLY A 9 2.02 9.89 0.08
N VAL A 10 2.44 10.31 -1.12
CA VAL A 10 3.73 10.99 -1.34
C VAL A 10 3.78 12.33 -0.59
N LEU A 11 2.72 13.14 -0.69
CA LEU A 11 2.63 14.40 0.05
C LEU A 11 2.65 14.15 1.57
N GLY A 12 1.95 13.12 2.04
CA GLY A 12 1.98 12.71 3.44
C GLY A 12 3.37 12.27 3.90
N ALA A 13 4.14 11.59 3.04
CA ALA A 13 5.50 11.15 3.34
C ALA A 13 6.51 12.30 3.43
N ILE A 14 6.29 13.39 2.69
CA ILE A 14 7.19 14.55 2.65
C ILE A 14 6.83 15.59 3.72
N PHE A 15 5.54 15.90 3.87
CA PHE A 15 5.06 17.02 4.69
C PHE A 15 4.43 16.61 6.01
N GLY A 16 4.16 15.32 6.22
CA GLY A 16 3.37 14.84 7.35
C GLY A 16 4.02 13.70 8.12
N PRO A 17 3.32 13.20 9.16
CA PRO A 17 3.76 12.03 9.90
C PRO A 17 3.71 10.77 9.01
N PRO A 18 4.59 9.78 9.28
CA PRO A 18 4.76 8.58 8.46
C PRO A 18 3.52 7.65 8.52
N VAL A 19 2.58 7.92 9.43
CA VAL A 19 1.28 7.24 9.50
C VAL A 19 0.38 7.59 8.31
N LEU A 20 0.48 8.80 7.74
CA LEU A 20 -0.32 9.22 6.58
C LEU A 20 -0.07 8.37 5.32
N PRO A 21 1.17 8.17 4.86
CA PRO A 21 1.43 7.28 3.73
C PRO A 21 0.99 5.85 4.03
N LEU A 22 1.11 5.36 5.27
CA LEU A 22 0.63 4.03 5.65
C LEU A 22 -0.89 3.87 5.44
N ILE A 23 -1.67 4.86 5.85
CA ILE A 23 -3.13 4.88 5.63
C ILE A 23 -3.45 4.92 4.13
N ALA A 24 -2.75 5.77 3.37
CA ALA A 24 -2.93 5.86 1.93
C ALA A 24 -2.62 4.54 1.21
N MET A 25 -1.60 3.81 1.67
CA MET A 25 -1.25 2.47 1.19
C MET A 25 -2.35 1.46 1.51
N ALA A 26 -2.83 1.42 2.75
CA ALA A 26 -3.89 0.49 3.16
C ALA A 26 -5.18 0.72 2.38
N VAL A 27 -5.62 1.97 2.24
CA VAL A 27 -6.82 2.33 1.45
C VAL A 27 -6.65 1.97 -0.02
N SER A 28 -5.48 2.25 -0.59
CA SER A 28 -5.18 1.88 -1.98
C SER A 28 -5.18 0.38 -2.18
N ALA A 29 -4.59 -0.38 -1.24
CA ALA A 29 -4.47 -1.83 -1.32
C ALA A 29 -5.83 -2.54 -1.19
N ILE A 30 -6.79 -2.00 -0.44
CA ILE A 30 -8.14 -2.58 -0.37
C ILE A 30 -8.89 -2.36 -1.67
N ARG A 31 -8.81 -1.15 -2.24
CA ARG A 31 -9.67 -0.74 -3.36
C ARG A 31 -9.11 -1.09 -4.73
N TYR A 32 -7.79 -1.18 -4.88
CA TYR A 32 -7.14 -1.38 -6.17
C TYR A 32 -5.93 -2.32 -6.05
N PRO A 33 -5.66 -3.18 -7.07
CA PRO A 33 -4.39 -3.88 -7.21
C PRO A 33 -3.30 -2.88 -7.61
N ALA A 34 -2.79 -2.16 -6.62
CA ALA A 34 -1.88 -1.05 -6.82
C ALA A 34 -0.46 -1.48 -6.43
N TRP A 35 0.32 -1.96 -7.40
CA TRP A 35 1.78 -2.10 -7.27
C TRP A 35 2.47 -0.78 -6.89
N GLU A 36 1.79 0.35 -7.05
CA GLU A 36 2.24 1.68 -6.62
C GLU A 36 2.44 1.77 -5.10
N ILE A 37 1.74 0.97 -4.28
CA ILE A 37 1.96 0.96 -2.82
C ILE A 37 3.36 0.45 -2.46
N LEU A 38 3.97 -0.41 -3.28
CA LEU A 38 5.35 -0.86 -3.12
C LEU A 38 6.34 0.28 -3.33
N LEU A 39 6.15 1.03 -4.42
CA LEU A 39 6.93 2.23 -4.70
C LEU A 39 6.78 3.27 -3.58
N LEU A 40 5.57 3.44 -3.06
CA LEU A 40 5.31 4.35 -1.96
C LEU A 40 5.99 3.89 -0.67
N GLY A 41 5.89 2.60 -0.33
CA GLY A 41 6.56 2.04 0.84
C GLY A 41 8.08 2.16 0.76
N LEU A 42 8.66 1.87 -0.41
CA LEU A 42 10.09 2.05 -0.67
C LEU A 42 10.51 3.51 -0.55
N LEU A 43 9.72 4.44 -1.11
CA LEU A 43 9.99 5.88 -1.03
C LEU A 43 10.00 6.37 0.43
N VAL A 44 9.00 5.95 1.22
CA VAL A 44 8.88 6.31 2.63
C VAL A 44 10.06 5.75 3.42
N ASP A 45 10.40 4.48 3.22
CA ASP A 45 11.58 3.88 3.84
C ASP A 45 12.85 4.65 3.44
N PHE A 46 13.03 5.02 2.17
CA PHE A 46 14.22 5.77 1.74
C PHE A 46 14.31 7.16 2.39
N LEU A 47 13.17 7.85 2.54
CA LEU A 47 13.09 9.16 3.18
C LEU A 47 13.32 9.08 4.68
N TRP A 48 12.82 8.04 5.35
CA TRP A 48 12.73 7.99 6.81
C TRP A 48 13.63 6.96 7.49
N LEU A 49 14.24 6.00 6.79
CA LEU A 49 15.22 5.07 7.36
C LEU A 49 16.33 5.77 8.16
N PRO A 50 16.96 6.85 7.67
CA PRO A 50 18.00 7.53 8.44
C PRO A 50 17.47 8.23 9.69
N ALA A 51 16.15 8.43 9.81
CA ALA A 51 15.50 9.06 10.94
C ALA A 51 14.93 8.06 11.97
N PHE A 52 14.74 6.79 11.59
CA PHE A 52 14.19 5.78 12.50
C PHE A 52 15.28 5.01 13.27
N PRO A 53 15.04 4.66 14.54
CA PRO A 53 15.97 3.85 15.35
C PRO A 53 16.07 2.40 14.87
N VAL A 54 15.17 1.96 13.98
CA VAL A 54 15.12 0.61 13.42
C VAL A 54 15.50 0.69 11.94
N SER A 55 16.65 0.15 11.55
CA SER A 55 17.16 0.16 10.16
C SER A 55 16.44 -0.82 9.22
N LEU A 56 15.23 -1.26 9.56
CA LEU A 56 14.45 -2.19 8.73
C LEU A 56 13.50 -1.39 7.83
N PRO A 57 13.32 -1.79 6.56
CA PRO A 57 12.39 -1.13 5.63
C PRO A 57 10.94 -1.54 5.95
N LEU A 58 10.42 -1.05 7.08
CA LEU A 58 9.13 -1.44 7.62
C LEU A 58 7.98 -1.10 6.67
N PHE A 59 8.05 0.01 5.94
CA PHE A 59 6.99 0.44 5.04
C PHE A 59 6.97 -0.41 3.76
N THR A 60 8.13 -0.82 3.27
CA THR A 60 8.28 -1.76 2.15
C THR A 60 7.76 -3.13 2.57
N ILE A 61 8.10 -3.61 3.76
CA ILE A 61 7.57 -4.88 4.28
C ILE A 61 6.04 -4.81 4.42
N ALA A 62 5.51 -3.71 4.97
CA ALA A 62 4.07 -3.50 5.08
C ALA A 62 3.39 -3.45 3.68
N SER A 63 4.03 -2.80 2.71
CA SER A 63 3.52 -2.76 1.33
C SER A 63 3.47 -4.14 0.68
N LEU A 64 4.48 -4.99 0.93
CA LEU A 64 4.53 -6.37 0.47
C LEU A 64 3.41 -7.19 1.11
N ALA A 65 3.25 -7.07 2.43
CA ALA A 65 2.19 -7.74 3.18
C ALA A 65 0.79 -7.33 2.69
N LEU A 66 0.57 -6.05 2.42
CA LEU A 66 -0.69 -5.55 1.88
C LEU A 66 -0.93 -6.01 0.45
N LEU A 67 0.11 -5.99 -0.40
CA LEU A 67 -0.02 -6.40 -1.79
C LEU A 67 -0.37 -7.89 -1.88
N TRP A 68 0.39 -8.76 -1.21
CA TRP A 68 0.18 -10.21 -1.25
C TRP A 68 -0.98 -10.67 -0.38
N GLY A 69 -1.17 -10.10 0.80
CA GLY A 69 -2.22 -10.51 1.74
C GLY A 69 -3.63 -10.18 1.25
N LEU A 70 -3.80 -9.04 0.57
CA LEU A 70 -5.11 -8.64 0.03
C LEU A 70 -5.36 -9.13 -1.40
N GLU A 71 -4.36 -9.68 -2.08
CA GLU A 71 -4.51 -10.28 -3.40
C GLU A 71 -5.55 -11.42 -3.46
N PRO A 72 -5.54 -12.43 -2.56
CA PRO A 72 -6.57 -13.48 -2.58
C PRO A 72 -7.97 -12.91 -2.29
N MET A 73 -8.09 -11.98 -1.33
CA MET A 73 -9.37 -11.36 -0.99
C MET A 73 -9.95 -10.59 -2.18
N ARG A 74 -9.13 -9.86 -2.95
CA ARG A 74 -9.62 -9.15 -4.15
C ARG A 74 -10.14 -10.10 -5.22
N ARG A 75 -9.50 -11.26 -5.40
CA ARG A 75 -9.95 -12.27 -6.37
C ARG A 75 -11.30 -12.84 -5.97
N GLU A 76 -11.51 -13.10 -4.69
CA GLU A 76 -12.81 -13.57 -4.19
C GLU A 76 -13.91 -12.52 -4.34
N PHE A 77 -13.63 -11.24 -4.07
CA PHE A 77 -14.61 -10.17 -4.27
C PHE A 77 -15.04 -10.01 -5.73
N MET A 78 -14.11 -10.13 -6.69
CA MET A 78 -14.45 -10.08 -8.13
C MET A 78 -15.13 -11.36 -8.63
N ALA A 79 -14.74 -12.54 -8.12
CA ALA A 79 -15.36 -13.80 -8.50
C ALA A 79 -16.80 -13.89 -7.98
N GLY A 80 -17.06 -13.42 -6.75
CA GLY A 80 -18.37 -13.42 -6.11
C GLY A 80 -19.43 -12.60 -6.85
N GLU A 81 -19.05 -11.54 -7.57
CA GLU A 81 -19.99 -10.76 -8.41
C GLU A 81 -20.40 -11.51 -9.69
N SER A 82 -19.60 -12.47 -10.16
CA SER A 82 -19.84 -13.15 -11.45
C SER A 82 -20.77 -14.37 -11.36
N GLY A 83 -21.12 -14.85 -10.15
CA GLY A 83 -21.98 -16.01 -9.94
C GLY A 83 -21.43 -17.34 -10.48
N LEU A 84 -20.17 -17.37 -10.94
CA LEU A 84 -19.52 -18.56 -11.46
C LEU A 84 -18.64 -19.21 -10.37
N PRO A 85 -18.64 -20.55 -10.27
CA PRO A 85 -17.76 -21.25 -9.34
C PRO A 85 -16.29 -20.96 -9.68
N GLY A 86 -15.56 -20.35 -8.76
CA GLY A 86 -14.13 -20.11 -8.89
C GLY A 86 -13.34 -21.39 -8.67
N TRP A 87 -13.13 -22.15 -9.75
CA TRP A 87 -12.11 -23.19 -9.86
C TRP A 87 -11.30 -22.97 -11.14
#